data_AF-A0A533YHV8-F1
#
_entry.id   AF-A0A533YHV8-F1
#
_cell.length_a   1.000
_cell.length_b   1.000
_cell.length_c   1.000
_cell.angle_alpha   90.00
_cell.angle_beta   90.00
_cell.angle_gamma   90.00
#
_symmetry.space_group_name_H-M   'P 1'
#
loop_
_entity.id
_entity.type
_entity.pdbx_description
1 polymer ?
#
loop_
_entity_poly.entity_id
_entity_poly.type
_entity_poly.pdbx_seq_one_letter_code
_entity_poly.pdbx_strand_id
1 'polypeptide(L)'
;MGALRAITELTASFRGADVLVLCYHRIRSRERFHSQIKALAEHGYSVLTMEEFTKWLKGSPLPSRPAALLTFDGCYDDQLAIG
;
A
#
# COMPACT_ATOMS: atom_id res chain seq x y z
N MET A 1 -0.99 -17.18 8.54
CA MET A 1 -1.11 -17.84 7.21
C MET A 1 -2.28 -17.33 6.34
N GLY A 2 -3.02 -16.27 6.70
CA GLY A 2 -4.20 -15.84 5.92
C GLY A 2 -3.94 -14.88 4.74
N ALA A 3 -3.01 -13.93 4.85
CA ALA A 3 -2.79 -12.97 3.75
C ALA A 3 -2.05 -13.55 2.55
N LEU A 4 -1.12 -14.48 2.74
CA LEU A 4 -0.51 -15.18 1.62
C LEU A 4 -1.59 -15.90 0.81
N ARG A 5 -2.55 -16.56 1.46
CA ARG A 5 -3.65 -17.26 0.80
C ARG A 5 -4.57 -16.32 0.03
N ALA A 6 -4.92 -15.16 0.58
CA ALA A 6 -5.73 -14.15 -0.12
C ALA A 6 -5.01 -13.59 -1.37
N ILE A 7 -3.70 -13.41 -1.31
CA ILE A 7 -2.88 -12.98 -2.45
C ILE A 7 -2.81 -14.08 -3.53
N THR A 8 -2.71 -15.35 -3.12
CA THR A 8 -2.71 -16.49 -4.05
C THR A 8 -4.08 -16.77 -4.67
N GLU A 9 -5.17 -16.63 -3.90
CA GLU A 9 -6.55 -16.90 -4.34
C GLU A 9 -7.09 -15.83 -5.29
N LEU A 10 -6.55 -14.60 -5.27
CA LEU A 10 -6.99 -13.56 -6.20
C LEU A 10 -6.57 -13.80 -7.65
N THR A 11 -5.61 -14.69 -7.95
CA THR A 11 -5.02 -14.84 -9.30
C THR A 11 -4.57 -13.52 -9.95
N ALA A 12 -4.55 -12.42 -9.18
CA ALA A 12 -4.22 -11.10 -9.64
C ALA A 12 -2.69 -10.99 -9.62
N SER A 13 -2.10 -11.15 -10.79
CA SER A 13 -0.72 -10.73 -10.96
C SER A 13 -0.68 -9.21 -10.88
N PHE A 14 -0.05 -8.70 -9.82
CA PHE A 14 0.30 -7.28 -9.74
C PHE A 14 1.42 -6.90 -10.72
N ARG A 15 1.97 -7.85 -11.49
CA ARG A 15 2.92 -7.54 -12.57
C ARG A 15 2.21 -6.71 -13.63
N GLY A 16 2.62 -5.45 -13.75
CA GLY A 16 2.09 -4.50 -14.71
C GLY A 16 1.18 -3.42 -14.11
N ALA A 17 0.88 -3.47 -12.81
CA ALA A 17 0.20 -2.36 -12.15
C ALA A 17 1.12 -1.12 -12.11
N ASP A 18 0.63 0.02 -12.60
CA ASP A 18 1.36 1.29 -12.49
C ASP A 18 1.48 1.76 -11.03
N VAL A 19 0.42 1.53 -10.23
CA VAL A 19 0.36 1.86 -8.79
C VAL A 19 -0.34 0.72 -8.04
N LEU A 20 0.25 0.26 -6.94
CA LEU A 20 -0.43 -0.65 -6.00
C LEU A 20 -1.22 0.13 -4.96
N VAL A 21 -2.55 -0.03 -4.93
CA VAL A 21 -3.39 0.56 -3.89
C VAL A 21 -3.62 -0.46 -2.78
N LEU A 22 -3.04 -0.22 -1.61
CA LEU A 22 -3.09 -1.12 -0.46
C LEU A 22 -4.01 -0.54 0.61
N CYS A 23 -5.18 -1.16 0.78
CA CYS A 23 -6.16 -0.78 1.79
C CYS A 23 -5.93 -1.51 3.11
N TYR A 24 -5.70 -0.75 4.17
CA TYR A 24 -5.62 -1.22 5.54
C TYR A 24 -6.88 -0.79 6.30
N HIS A 25 -7.45 -1.71 7.06
CA HIS A 25 -8.42 -1.38 8.10
C HIS A 25 -7.66 -1.35 9.43
N ARG A 26 -8.11 -2.10 10.43
CA ARG A 26 -7.46 -2.18 11.74
C ARG A 26 -6.07 -2.82 11.70
N ILE A 27 -5.07 -2.15 12.27
CA ILE A 27 -3.69 -2.66 12.35
C ILE A 27 -3.52 -3.49 13.62
N ARG A 28 -3.93 -4.76 13.55
CA ARG A 28 -3.88 -5.68 14.71
C ARG A 28 -2.46 -6.07 15.16
N SER A 29 -1.45 -5.87 14.32
CA SER A 29 -0.05 -6.18 14.61
C SER A 29 0.86 -5.17 13.93
N ARG A 30 1.52 -4.34 14.76
CA ARG A 30 2.50 -3.34 14.30
C ARG A 30 3.71 -3.99 13.63
N GLU A 31 4.18 -5.12 14.15
CA GLU A 31 5.29 -5.89 13.58
C GLU A 31 4.99 -6.36 12.15
N ARG A 32 3.79 -6.90 11.93
CA ARG A 32 3.36 -7.36 10.62
C ARG A 32 3.20 -6.21 9.64
N PHE A 33 2.59 -5.10 10.07
CA PHE A 33 2.48 -3.90 9.27
C PHE A 33 3.87 -3.35 8.90
N HIS A 34 4.78 -3.25 9.87
CA HIS A 34 6.16 -2.83 9.64
C HIS A 34 6.87 -3.74 8.63
N SER A 35 6.70 -5.06 8.72
CA SER A 35 7.28 -6.00 7.76
C SER A 35 6.74 -5.79 6.33
N GLN A 36 5.46 -5.43 6.19
CA GLN A 36 4.87 -5.10 4.89
C GLN A 36 5.44 -3.80 4.31
N ILE A 37 5.55 -2.74 5.13
CA ILE A 37 6.14 -1.47 4.71
C ILE A 37 7.62 -1.64 4.34
N LYS A 38 8.36 -2.42 5.15
CA LYS A 38 9.75 -2.77 4.86
C LYS A 38 9.89 -3.50 3.53
N ALA A 39 9.01 -4.46 3.24
CA ALA A 39 9.03 -5.16 1.97
C ALA A 39 8.79 -4.22 0.78
N LEU A 40 7.88 -3.24 0.88
CA LEU A 40 7.69 -2.22 -0.17
C LEU A 40 8.99 -1.43 -0.41
N ALA A 41 9.63 -0.97 0.66
CA ALA A 41 10.89 -0.23 0.56
C ALA A 41 12.03 -1.07 -0.06
N GLU A 42 12.19 -2.32 0.37
CA GLU A 42 13.20 -3.24 -0.17
C GLU A 42 13.00 -3.55 -1.66
N HIS A 43 11.75 -3.51 -2.14
CA HIS A 43 11.42 -3.68 -3.56
C HIS A 43 11.38 -2.35 -4.34
N GLY A 44 11.82 -1.25 -3.73
CA GLY A 44 11.96 0.06 -4.38
C GLY A 44 10.64 0.81 -4.61
N TYR A 45 9.56 0.42 -3.93
CA TYR A 45 8.28 1.13 -4.07
C TYR A 45 8.35 2.52 -3.45
N SER A 46 7.97 3.52 -4.23
CA SER A 46 7.71 4.86 -3.71
C SER A 46 6.27 4.96 -3.23
N VAL A 47 6.07 5.43 -2.00
CA VAL A 47 4.75 5.64 -1.44
C VAL A 47 4.24 7.01 -1.86
N LEU A 48 3.16 7.04 -2.62
CA LEU A 48 2.55 8.26 -3.13
C LEU A 48 1.72 8.95 -2.05
N THR A 49 1.76 10.27 -2.06
CA THR A 49 0.72 11.10 -1.44
C THR A 49 -0.58 11.03 -2.25
N MET A 50 -1.70 11.41 -1.63
CA MET A 50 -2.99 11.51 -2.34
C MET A 50 -2.94 12.55 -3.47
N GLU A 51 -2.15 13.62 -3.31
CA GLU A 51 -1.98 14.65 -4.33
C GLU A 51 -1.26 14.09 -5.57
N GLU A 52 -0.13 13.40 -5.38
CA GLU A 52 0.62 12.76 -6.46
C GLU A 52 -0.21 11.71 -7.19
N PHE A 53 -0.94 10.89 -6.43
CA PHE A 53 -1.86 9.90 -7.01
C PHE A 53 -2.96 10.57 -7.84
N THR A 54 -3.55 11.66 -7.35
CA THR A 54 -4.60 12.40 -8.07
C THR A 54 -4.06 13.07 -9.33
N LYS A 55 -2.86 13.66 -9.27
CA LYS A 55 -2.18 14.22 -10.45
C LYS A 55 -1.93 13.15 -11.51
N TRP A 56 -1.49 11.97 -11.08
CA TRP A 56 -1.31 10.82 -11.97
C TRP A 56 -2.61 10.37 -12.64
N LEU A 57 -3.71 10.25 -11.88
CA LEU A 57 -5.04 9.94 -12.45
C LEU A 57 -5.51 10.97 -13.47
N LYS A 58 -5.03 12.22 -13.37
CA LYS A 58 -5.30 13.31 -14.33
C LYS A 58 -4.34 13.33 -15.52
N GLY A 59 -3.47 12.34 -15.66
CA GLY A 59 -2.54 12.20 -16.79
C GLY A 59 -1.13 12.74 -16.55
N SER A 60 -0.81 13.20 -15.33
CA SER A 60 0.59 13.52 -15.00
C SER A 60 1.42 12.24 -14.90
N PRO A 61 2.73 12.27 -15.19
CA PRO A 61 3.59 11.11 -14.97
C PRO A 61 3.70 10.77 -13.47
N LEU A 62 3.97 9.50 -13.17
CA LEU A 62 4.32 9.09 -11.80
C LEU A 62 5.69 9.70 -11.41
N PRO A 63 5.87 10.12 -10.14
CA PRO A 63 7.17 10.60 -9.66
C PRO A 63 8.29 9.55 -9.81
N SER A 64 7.96 8.28 -9.59
CA SER A 64 8.87 7.14 -9.65
C SER A 64 8.09 5.83 -9.79
N ARG A 65 8.79 4.77 -10.20
CA ARG A 65 8.26 3.41 -10.32
C ARG A 65 9.23 2.41 -9.68
N PRO A 66 8.75 1.35 -9.01
CA PRO A 66 7.34 1.04 -8.77
C PRO A 66 6.70 1.98 -7.72
N ALA A 67 5.37 2.12 -7.74
CA ALA A 67 4.65 3.05 -6.86
C ALA A 67 3.53 2.35 -6.08
N ALA A 68 3.27 2.82 -4.86
CA ALA A 68 2.17 2.33 -4.02
C ALA A 68 1.42 3.50 -3.37
N LEU A 69 0.11 3.35 -3.18
CA LEU A 69 -0.73 4.21 -2.36
C LEU A 69 -1.20 3.39 -1.15
N LEU A 70 -0.97 3.90 0.05
CA LEU A 70 -1.49 3.32 1.28
C LEU A 70 -2.78 4.03 1.65
N THR A 71 -3.87 3.28 1.83
CA THR A 71 -5.15 3.83 2.31
C THR A 71 -5.54 3.17 3.63
N PHE A 72 -6.20 3.95 4.50
CA PHE A 72 -6.65 3.50 5.81
C PHE A 72 -8.14 3.77 5.96
N ASP A 73 -8.93 2.70 6.05
CA ASP A 73 -10.38 2.78 6.16
C ASP A 73 -10.83 2.51 7.61
N GLY A 74 -11.91 3.17 8.02
CA GLY A 74 -12.56 2.95 9.32
C GLY A 74 -12.07 3.84 10.46
N CYS A 75 -11.02 4.65 10.26
CA CYS A 75 -10.50 5.63 11.24
C CYS A 75 -10.33 5.02 12.66
N TYR A 76 -9.64 3.88 12.74
CA TYR A 76 -9.42 3.21 14.01
C TYR A 76 -8.39 3.97 14.85
N ASP A 77 -8.60 4.05 16.17
CA ASP A 77 -7.71 4.79 17.09
C ASP A 77 -6.24 4.34 17.00
N ASP A 78 -6.01 3.05 16.73
CA ASP A 78 -4.67 2.47 16.59
C ASP A 78 -3.90 2.96 15.34
N GLN A 79 -4.60 3.58 14.38
CA GLN A 79 -4.01 4.24 13.21
C GLN A 79 -3.55 5.67 13.52
N LEU A 80 -4.15 6.33 14.52
CA LEU A 80 -3.87 7.72 14.90
C LEU A 80 -2.91 7.84 16.08
N ALA A 81 -2.79 6.77 16.88
CA ALA A 81 -1.91 6.73 18.04
C ALA A 81 -0.44 6.79 17.61
N ILE A 82 0.19 7.94 17.86
CA ILE A 82 1.65 8.11 17.82
C ILE A 82 2.22 7.21 18.93
N GLY A 83 2.97 6.18 18.54
CA GLY A 83 3.64 5.27 19.46
C GLY A 83 4.80 5.92 20.19
#